data_AF-K7L3Z3-F1
#
_entry.id   AF-K7L3Z3-F1
#
_cell.length_a   1.000
_cell.length_b   1.000
_cell.length_c   1.000
_cell.angle_alpha   90.00
_cell.angle_beta   90.00
_cell.angle_gamma   90.00
#
_symmetry.space_group_name_H-M   'P 1'
#
loop_
_entity.id
_entity.type
_entity.pdbx_description
1 polymer ?
#
loop_
_entity_poly.entity_id
_entity_poly.type
_entity_poly.pdbx_seq_one_letter_code
_entity_poly.pdbx_strand_id
1 'polypeptide(L)' 'MNLLRESSKSIQIEAFHVFEPFAANQKKAADIISIFVANRSKLLRLLGDLKIDKEDEQFEADKAQVIKEIAALEPRDIA' A
#
# COMPACT_ATOMS: atom_id res chain seq x y z
N MET A 1 6.03 7.53 5.08
CA MET A 1 5.46 7.60 3.71
C MET A 1 5.75 8.96 3.05
N ASN A 2 7.01 9.32 2.87
CA ASN A 2 7.38 10.53 2.12
C ASN A 2 7.58 10.21 0.64
N LEU A 3 8.12 9.02 0.33
CA LEU A 3 8.41 8.60 -1.05
C LEU A 3 7.13 8.37 -1.89
N LEU A 4 6.07 7.80 -1.31
CA LEU A 4 4.75 7.70 -1.97
C LEU A 4 4.09 9.07 -2.26
N ARG A 5 4.63 10.16 -1.72
CA ARG A 5 4.18 11.54 -1.96
C ARG A 5 5.21 12.38 -2.72
N GLU A 6 6.29 11.76 -3.15
CA GLU A 6 7.35 12.44 -3.89
C GLU A 6 6.81 12.86 -5.27
N SER A 7 7.34 13.93 -5.84
CA SER A 7 6.90 14.51 -7.10
C SER A 7 7.22 13.64 -8.34
N SER A 8 8.32 12.89 -8.31
CA SER A 8 8.73 11.97 -9.36
C SER A 8 7.89 10.70 -9.34
N LYS A 9 7.26 10.41 -10.48
CA LYS A 9 6.50 9.18 -10.68
C LYS A 9 7.35 7.93 -10.52
N SER A 10 8.58 7.94 -11.02
CA SER A 10 9.51 6.82 -10.86
C SER A 10 9.79 6.53 -9.38
N ILE A 11 9.96 7.56 -8.55
CA ILE A 11 10.18 7.37 -7.10
C ILE A 11 8.90 6.85 -6.42
N GLN A 12 7.72 7.34 -6.81
CA GLN A 12 6.45 6.82 -6.28
C GLN A 12 6.24 5.34 -6.60
N ILE A 13 6.55 4.93 -7.83
CA ILE A 13 6.43 3.54 -8.29
C ILE A 13 7.40 2.63 -7.54
N GLU A 14 8.67 3.00 -7.46
CA GLU A 14 9.67 2.21 -6.72
C GLU A 14 9.32 2.11 -5.23
N ALA A 15 8.81 3.20 -4.64
CA ALA A 15 8.32 3.17 -3.27
C ALA A 15 7.11 2.24 -3.10
N PHE A 16 6.24 2.13 -4.10
CA PHE A 16 5.14 1.18 -4.10
C PHE A 16 5.66 -0.26 -4.22
N HIS A 17 6.58 -0.57 -5.13
CA HIS A 17 7.16 -1.91 -5.27
C HIS A 17 7.87 -2.40 -4.01
N VAL A 18 8.55 -1.50 -3.28
CA VAL A 18 9.15 -1.85 -1.98
C VAL A 18 8.07 -2.08 -0.92
N PHE A 19 6.95 -1.37 -1.00
CA PHE A 19 5.86 -1.42 -0.02
C PHE A 19 4.93 -2.63 -0.21
N GLU A 20 4.66 -3.00 -1.46
CA GLU A 20 3.68 -4.03 -1.85
C GLU A 20 3.92 -5.38 -1.15
N PRO A 21 5.13 -5.96 -1.09
CA PRO A 21 5.34 -7.26 -0.45
C PRO A 21 4.92 -7.29 1.02
N PHE A 22 5.06 -6.18 1.73
CA PHE A 22 4.63 -6.07 3.13
C PHE A 22 3.11 -6.11 3.26
N ALA A 23 2.40 -5.51 2.31
CA ALA A 23 0.94 -5.50 2.27
C ALA A 23 0.33 -6.76 1.63
N ALA A 24 1.05 -7.46 0.76
CA ALA A 24 0.58 -8.67 0.09
C ALA A 24 0.91 -9.96 0.88
N ASN A 25 1.92 -9.96 1.74
CA ASN A 25 2.29 -11.14 2.53
C ASN A 25 1.11 -11.59 3.43
N GLN A 26 0.59 -12.81 3.31
CA GLN A 26 -0.50 -13.29 4.18
C GLN A 26 -0.07 -13.48 5.63
N LYS A 27 1.21 -13.76 5.88
CA LYS A 27 1.80 -13.94 7.21
C LYS A 27 2.53 -12.67 7.65
N LYS A 28 1.81 -11.55 7.68
CA LYS A 28 2.38 -10.26 8.13
C LYS A 28 2.76 -10.38 9.60
N ALA A 29 3.92 -9.84 9.94
CA ALA A 29 4.29 -9.71 11.35
C ALA A 29 3.35 -8.69 12.04
N ALA A 30 3.08 -8.90 13.33
CA ALA A 30 2.08 -8.12 14.08
C ALA A 30 2.41 -6.61 14.13
N ASP A 31 3.70 -6.28 14.14
CA ASP A 31 4.20 -4.91 14.05
C ASP A 31 3.84 -4.23 12.72
N ILE A 32 3.96 -4.95 11.60
CA ILE A 32 3.55 -4.47 10.27
C ILE A 32 2.03 -4.26 10.21
N ILE A 33 1.25 -5.21 10.75
CA ILE A 33 -0.22 -5.08 10.83
C ILE A 33 -0.57 -3.83 11.63
N SER A 34 0.03 -3.65 12.81
CA SER A 34 -0.18 -2.47 13.66
C SER A 34 0.12 -1.16 12.93
N ILE A 35 1.21 -1.11 12.15
CA ILE A 35 1.57 0.08 11.35
C ILE A 35 0.51 0.35 10.29
N PHE A 36 0.03 -0.67 9.57
CA PHE A 36 -1.02 -0.51 8.56
C PHE A 36 -2.33 -0.04 9.17
N VAL A 37 -2.79 -0.66 10.26
CA VAL A 37 -4.02 -0.26 10.94
C VAL A 37 -3.92 1.20 11.42
N ALA A 38 -2.82 1.58 12.07
CA ALA A 38 -2.60 2.93 12.57
C ALA A 38 -2.59 4.00 11.46
N ASN A 39 -2.19 3.63 10.24
CA ASN A 39 -2.07 4.55 9.10
C ASN A 39 -3.13 4.31 8.01
N ARG A 40 -4.13 3.46 8.27
CA ARG A 40 -5.02 2.90 7.25
C ARG A 40 -5.68 3.97 6.37
N SER A 41 -6.33 4.96 6.98
CA SER A 41 -7.00 6.04 6.25
C SER A 41 -6.05 6.82 5.33
N LYS A 42 -4.83 7.09 5.81
CA LYS A 42 -3.80 7.80 5.05
C LYS A 42 -3.25 6.93 3.93
N LEU A 43 -3.00 5.65 4.19
CA LEU A 43 -2.54 4.68 3.18
C LEU A 43 -3.53 4.57 2.03
N LEU A 44 -4.80 4.33 2.34
CA LEU A 44 -5.85 4.16 1.34
C LEU A 44 -6.00 5.42 0.46
N ARG A 45 -5.92 6.60 1.07
CA ARG A 45 -5.93 7.86 0.32
C ARG A 45 -4.71 7.98 -0.60
N LEU A 46 -3.51 7.75 -0.08
CA LEU A 46 -2.27 7.87 -0.86
C LEU A 46 -2.23 6.88 -2.02
N LEU A 47 -2.63 5.64 -1.79
CA LEU A 47 -2.71 4.63 -2.84
C LEU A 47 -3.82 4.96 -3.83
N GLY A 48 -4.98 5.49 -3.41
CA GLY A 48 -6.02 5.93 -4.34
C GLY A 48 -5.59 7.10 -5.25
N ASP A 49 -4.79 8.02 -4.72
CA ASP A 49 -4.24 9.17 -5.46
C ASP A 49 -3.02 8.80 -6.33
N LEU A 50 -2.38 7.65 -6.06
CA LEU A 50 -1.23 7.14 -6.80
C LEU A 50 -1.67 6.64 -8.18
N LYS A 51 -1.66 7.53 -9.17
CA LYS A 51 -1.95 7.18 -10.57
C LYS A 51 -0.66 7.09 -11.37
N ILE A 52 -0.56 6.07 -12.19
CA ILE A 52 0.46 5.93 -13.22
C ILE A 52 -0.19 5.94 -14.61
N ASP A 53 0.61 5.91 -15.66
CA ASP A 53 0.12 5.86 -17.03
C ASP A 53 -0.69 4.57 -17.26
N LYS A 54 -1.75 4.68 -18.07
CA LYS A 54 -2.77 3.63 -18.26
C LYS A 54 -2.24 2.32 -18.86
N GLU A 55 -0.99 2.29 -19.32
CA GLU A 55 -0.40 1.14 -20.01
C GLU A 55 0.09 0.04 -19.05
N ASP A 56 0.12 0.31 -17.74
CA ASP A 56 0.58 -0.65 -16.75
C ASP A 56 -0.61 -1.22 -15.94
N GLU A 57 -1.37 -2.09 -16.60
CA GLU A 57 -2.51 -2.80 -16.02
C GLU A 57 -2.09 -3.67 -14.82
N GLN A 58 -0.86 -4.19 -14.85
CA GLN A 58 -0.31 -5.02 -13.77
C GLN A 58 -0.17 -4.22 -12.49
N PHE A 59 0.46 -3.04 -12.55
CA PHE A 59 0.62 -2.19 -11.37
C PHE A 59 -0.73 -1.75 -10.79
N GLU A 60 -1.72 -1.40 -11.62
CA GLU A 60 -3.05 -1.04 -11.11
C GLU A 60 -3.75 -2.24 -10.45
N ALA A 61 -3.54 -3.46 -10.95
CA ALA A 61 -4.05 -4.68 -10.31
C ALA A 61 -3.37 -4.93 -8.96
N ASP A 62 -2.04 -4.85 -8.88
CA ASP A 62 -1.26 -5.06 -7.65
C ASP A 62 -1.60 -4.00 -6.60
N LYS A 63 -1.72 -2.75 -7.01
CA LYS A 63 -2.19 -1.63 -6.18
C LYS A 63 -3.61 -1.86 -5.67
N ALA A 64 -4.54 -2.29 -6.52
CA ALA A 64 -5.90 -2.60 -6.09
C ALA A 64 -5.93 -3.74 -5.05
N GLN A 65 -5.09 -4.76 -5.25
CA GLN A 65 -4.91 -5.84 -4.28
C GLN A 65 -4.37 -5.32 -2.94
N VAL A 66 -3.32 -4.50 -2.95
CA VAL A 66 -2.75 -3.88 -1.75
C VAL A 66 -3.77 -3.02 -1.01
N ILE A 67 -4.54 -2.20 -1.73
CA ILE A 67 -5.63 -1.39 -1.16
C ILE A 67 -6.64 -2.29 -0.47
N LYS A 68 -7.05 -3.39 -1.12
CA LYS A 68 -8.02 -4.34 -0.57
C LYS A 68 -7.49 -5.00 0.70
N GLU A 69 -6.24 -5.45 0.69
CA GLU A 69 -5.60 -6.07 1.86
C GLU A 69 -5.56 -5.10 3.05
N ILE A 70 -5.09 -3.87 2.84
CA ILE A 70 -5.05 -2.84 3.91
C ILE A 70 -6.46 -2.44 4.36
N ALA A 71 -7.44 -2.45 3.45
CA ALA A 71 -8.84 -2.22 3.77
C ALA A 71 -9.48 -3.39 4.51
N ALA A 72 -8.97 -4.61 4.42
CA ALA A 72 -9.49 -5.76 5.14
C ALA A 72 -8.94 -5.88 6.57
N LEU A 73 -7.81 -5.22 6.87
CA LEU A 73 -7.21 -5.24 8.21
C LEU A 73 -8.11 -4.61 9.27
N GLU A 74 -8.34 -5.34 10.35
CA GLU A 74 -9.07 -4.92 11.53
C GLU A 74 -8.11 -4.65 12.70
N PRO A 75 -8.44 -3.74 13.63
CA PRO A 75 -7.63 -3.55 14.84
C PRO A 75 -7.50 -4.81 15.71
N ARG A 76 -8.41 -5.78 15.53
CA ARG A 76 -8.38 -7.08 16.21
C ARG A 76 -7.25 -7.98 15.74
N ASP A 77 -6.69 -7.74 14.55
CA ASP A 77 -5.56 -8.49 14.00
C ASP A 77 -4.22 -8.18 14.71
N ILE A 78 -4.22 -7.25 15.67
CA ILE A 78 -3.04 -6.87 16.48
C ILE A 78 -2.89 -7.78 17.73
N ALA A 79 -3.83 -8.69 17.96
CA ALA A 79 -3.84 -9.60 19.12
C ALA A 79 -2.72 -10.65 19.08
#